data_AF-A0A4T0BH57-F1
#
_entry.id   AF-A0A4T0BH57-F1
#
_cell.length_a   1.000
_cell.length_b   1.000
_cell.length_c   1.000
_cell.angle_alpha   90.00
_cell.angle_beta   90.00
_cell.angle_gamma   90.00
#
_symmetry.space_group_name_H-M   'P 1'
#
loop_
_entity.id
_entity.type
_entity.pdbx_description
1 polymer ?
#
loop_
_entity_poly.entity_id
_entity_poly.type
_entity_poly.pdbx_seq_one_letter_code
_entity_poly.pdbx_strand_id
1 'polypeptide(L)'
;MAPLSLSAFLLSKRHGGDGDVGAPGAIGDGGTNASAIAALAVGVLALLATIFQTLQQYIATADGFRRCGPGVMGPWGSKTRLRWRWREFRFECLYCVPYVEFSLPVRGEDGSRTVRPFCDRPELTTFDPNPPDKHRDWNAELAGWVHLLHNLGLHDQHIRRQLIDPVGPQEAKRMTYCDWLRCGRVETAYRSWDFVPDDVLRPLAITTLSGLAATTRRLGMSWKQFEPNIGTLQAEGNHQVITSTVIRGMGIIVHYLRDPELDADVLGRIHLHGTSPLSQADELLFGRVAHTDLFNLHRALPHLILHIGSLSDVSSTLPNLFSDSSAADSMIAALRTRSETGDKDWMESVNDIVAFFTPFLGISTHTRPIIPWPNVSARGMTHTVFRPFYDQLAALVDRRGATASGNSRRLRELYSDLKARFNRPASQRDNIFSWETPKLTFKSEMLATEPDDAKAIWDVFNECESMLYSSPVIQAGRFHVLVTQHLTFSTRIEASATDTDKMKRMFAALPEMARVVRAEWDGEGEILEALSTTSGSEMDGKTEWVTRPTELQVEAAWLAMMLRAMCWQRLHVVQPGMPLPIEYSRSMLPVFIT
;
A
#
# COMPACT_ATOMS: atom_id res chain seq x y z
N MET A 1 -3.93 17.68 -42.07
CA MET A 1 -4.95 17.89 -43.13
C MET A 1 -4.34 18.79 -44.19
N ALA A 2 -4.27 18.34 -45.45
CA ALA A 2 -3.92 19.17 -46.59
C ALA A 2 -4.76 18.71 -47.79
N PRO A 3 -5.34 19.60 -48.61
CA PRO A 3 -5.86 19.19 -49.89
C PRO A 3 -4.76 19.35 -50.95
N LEU A 4 -4.39 18.24 -51.57
CA LEU A 4 -3.71 18.21 -52.86
C LEU A 4 -4.74 18.58 -53.93
N SER A 5 -4.49 19.66 -54.67
CA SER A 5 -5.22 19.97 -55.91
C SER A 5 -4.29 19.75 -57.10
N LEU A 6 -4.47 18.62 -57.79
CA LEU A 6 -4.00 18.42 -59.15
C LEU A 6 -4.88 19.29 -60.07
N SER A 7 -4.28 20.25 -60.78
CA SER A 7 -4.96 21.01 -61.82
C SER A 7 -4.78 20.34 -63.18
N ALA A 8 -5.94 20.08 -63.79
CA ALA A 8 -6.15 19.31 -64.99
C ALA A 8 -5.73 20.02 -66.29
N PHE A 9 -5.35 19.19 -67.27
CA PHE A 9 -5.36 19.47 -68.70
C PHE A 9 -6.70 20.09 -69.14
N LEU A 10 -6.66 21.24 -69.82
CA LEU A 10 -7.77 21.73 -70.63
C LEU A 10 -7.27 22.16 -72.01
N LEU A 11 -7.63 21.34 -73.01
CA LEU A 11 -7.72 21.72 -74.41
C LEU A 11 -8.74 22.86 -74.55
N SER A 12 -8.36 23.92 -75.26
CA SER A 12 -9.31 24.79 -75.96
C SER A 12 -8.86 24.96 -77.40
N LYS A 13 -9.80 24.74 -78.31
CA LYS A 13 -9.65 24.72 -79.77
C LYS A 13 -10.52 25.83 -80.36
N ARG A 14 -10.01 26.46 -81.44
CA ARG A 14 -10.66 27.30 -82.49
C ARG A 14 -10.93 28.78 -82.19
N HIS A 15 -10.29 29.65 -82.99
CA HIS A 15 -10.76 30.26 -84.26
C HIS A 15 -9.47 30.70 -85.01
N GLY A 16 -9.22 30.52 -86.31
CA GLY A 16 -10.07 30.74 -87.48
C GLY A 16 -9.59 32.03 -88.18
N GLY A 17 -8.66 31.92 -89.15
CA GLY A 17 -8.17 33.07 -89.93
C GLY A 17 -7.07 32.66 -90.92
N ASP A 18 -7.38 32.76 -92.21
CA ASP A 18 -6.62 32.32 -93.39
C ASP A 18 -5.32 33.09 -93.64
N GLY A 19 -4.36 32.37 -94.23
CA GLY A 19 -3.45 32.84 -95.29
C GLY A 19 -2.27 33.71 -94.89
N ASP A 20 -1.06 33.15 -94.89
CA ASP A 20 -0.09 33.41 -95.98
C ASP A 20 1.06 32.40 -95.95
N VAL A 21 1.59 32.10 -97.13
CA VAL A 21 2.64 31.12 -97.40
C VAL A 21 4.01 31.75 -97.15
N GLY A 22 4.70 31.31 -96.10
CA GLY A 22 6.09 31.66 -95.82
C GLY A 22 6.95 30.42 -95.60
N ALA A 23 7.98 30.25 -96.44
CA ALA A 23 8.94 29.16 -96.46
C ALA A 23 9.74 28.99 -95.14
N PRO A 24 10.48 27.88 -94.94
CA PRO A 24 10.87 27.39 -93.62
C PRO A 24 11.94 28.29 -92.98
N GLY A 25 11.52 29.06 -91.98
CA GLY A 25 12.39 29.80 -91.09
C GLY A 25 13.06 28.86 -90.09
N ALA A 26 14.39 28.84 -90.15
CA ALA A 26 15.32 28.13 -89.28
C ALA A 26 14.83 27.88 -87.84
N ILE A 27 14.94 26.61 -87.42
CA ILE A 27 14.96 26.22 -86.01
C ILE A 27 16.13 26.96 -85.37
N GLY A 28 15.82 28.04 -84.65
CA GLY A 28 16.76 28.71 -83.77
C GLY A 28 17.05 27.81 -82.56
N ASP A 29 18.28 27.33 -82.50
CA ASP A 29 18.91 26.57 -81.41
C ASP A 29 19.14 27.44 -80.14
N GLY A 30 18.11 28.20 -79.74
CA GLY A 30 18.14 29.13 -78.60
C GLY A 30 17.08 28.85 -77.53
N GLY A 31 15.98 28.18 -77.89
CA GLY A 31 14.89 27.86 -76.97
C GLY A 31 15.13 26.63 -76.09
N THR A 32 15.86 25.65 -76.62
CA THR A 32 16.26 24.39 -75.96
C THR A 32 17.12 24.64 -74.73
N ASN A 33 18.06 25.59 -74.83
CA ASN A 33 18.98 25.93 -73.74
C ASN A 33 18.26 26.69 -72.61
N ALA A 34 17.39 27.65 -72.94
CA ALA A 34 16.63 28.40 -71.94
C ALA A 34 15.64 27.50 -71.19
N SER A 35 14.94 26.60 -71.90
CA SER A 35 14.05 25.62 -71.25
C SER A 35 14.81 24.61 -70.39
N ALA A 36 15.99 24.17 -70.83
CA ALA A 36 16.82 23.23 -70.07
C ALA A 36 17.41 23.88 -68.82
N ILE A 37 17.85 25.14 -68.90
CA ILE A 37 18.35 25.92 -67.76
C ILE A 37 17.22 26.18 -66.76
N ALA A 38 16.03 26.56 -67.22
CA ALA A 38 14.87 26.74 -66.35
C ALA A 38 14.46 25.43 -65.66
N ALA A 39 14.44 24.31 -66.39
CA ALA A 39 14.15 22.99 -65.83
C ALA A 39 15.19 22.55 -64.79
N LEU A 40 16.48 22.82 -65.05
CA LEU A 40 17.57 22.55 -64.10
C LEU A 40 17.40 23.39 -62.83
N ALA A 41 17.09 24.68 -62.96
CA ALA A 41 16.87 25.56 -61.82
C ALA A 41 15.70 25.09 -60.96
N VAL A 42 14.58 24.70 -61.58
CA VAL A 42 13.41 24.13 -60.88
C VAL A 42 13.76 22.80 -60.21
N GLY A 43 14.52 21.93 -60.89
CA GLY A 43 14.98 20.65 -60.34
C GLY A 43 15.89 20.82 -59.11
N VAL A 44 16.82 21.78 -59.16
CA VAL A 44 17.69 22.10 -58.01
C VAL A 44 16.88 22.66 -56.84
N LEU A 45 15.93 23.57 -57.10
CA LEU A 45 15.06 24.11 -56.05
C LEU A 45 14.18 23.02 -55.43
N ALA A 46 13.63 22.12 -56.24
CA ALA A 46 12.86 20.98 -55.77
C ALA A 46 13.73 20.03 -54.92
N LEU A 47 14.96 19.75 -55.36
CA LEU A 47 15.91 18.94 -54.60
C LEU A 47 16.24 19.57 -53.25
N LEU A 48 16.56 20.88 -53.22
CA LEU A 48 16.81 21.61 -51.98
C LEU A 48 15.60 21.58 -51.04
N ALA A 49 14.38 21.73 -51.57
CA ALA A 49 13.16 21.62 -50.78
C ALA A 49 13.00 20.22 -50.18
N THR A 50 13.26 19.15 -50.94
CA THR A 50 13.20 17.77 -50.42
C THR A 50 14.29 17.46 -49.39
N ILE A 51 15.49 18.00 -49.55
CA ILE A 51 16.58 17.89 -48.55
C ILE A 51 16.16 18.59 -47.26
N PHE A 52 15.59 19.80 -47.34
CA PHE A 52 15.14 20.54 -46.17
C PHE A 52 13.98 19.83 -45.47
N GLN A 53 13.01 19.29 -46.21
CA GLN A 53 11.91 18.49 -45.66
C GLN A 53 12.42 17.22 -44.95
N THR A 54 13.39 16.52 -45.54
CA THR A 54 14.01 15.34 -44.93
C THR A 54 14.80 15.70 -43.67
N LEU A 55 15.52 16.83 -43.69
CA LEU A 55 16.24 17.34 -42.52
C LEU A 55 15.29 17.74 -41.39
N GLN A 56 14.15 18.34 -41.70
CA GLN A 56 13.11 18.63 -40.71
C GLN A 56 12.58 17.35 -40.05
N GLN A 57 12.36 16.28 -40.82
CA GLN A 57 11.98 14.97 -40.28
C GLN A 57 13.07 14.35 -39.38
N TYR A 58 14.34 14.55 -39.75
CA TYR A 58 15.48 14.12 -38.94
C TYR A 58 15.58 14.87 -37.61
N ILE A 59 15.38 16.21 -37.62
CA ILE A 59 15.39 17.05 -36.41
C ILE A 59 14.23 16.69 -35.47
N ALA A 60 13.03 16.46 -36.01
CA ALA A 60 11.88 16.02 -35.21
C ALA A 60 12.16 14.69 -34.46
N THR A 61 12.99 13.82 -35.04
CA THR A 61 13.42 12.57 -34.39
C THR A 61 14.46 12.81 -33.28
N ALA A 62 15.28 13.86 -33.42
CA ALA A 62 16.26 14.24 -32.41
C ALA A 62 15.62 14.80 -31.12
N ASP A 63 14.40 15.35 -31.20
CA ASP A 63 13.69 15.87 -30.04
C ASP A 63 13.36 14.78 -29.02
N GLY A 64 12.87 13.62 -29.48
CA GLY A 64 12.63 12.47 -28.61
C GLY A 64 13.91 11.97 -27.95
N PHE A 65 15.04 12.00 -28.67
CA PHE A 65 16.34 11.60 -28.13
C PHE A 65 16.83 12.55 -27.04
N ARG A 66 16.65 13.86 -27.22
CA ARG A 66 17.00 14.88 -26.19
C ARG A 66 16.14 14.74 -24.94
N ARG A 67 14.84 14.48 -25.09
CA ARG A 67 13.90 14.30 -23.97
C ARG A 67 14.13 13.01 -23.18
N CYS A 68 14.79 12.02 -23.79
CA CYS A 68 15.15 10.74 -23.15
C CYS A 68 16.62 10.65 -22.74
N GLY A 69 17.34 11.77 -22.70
CA GLY A 69 18.76 11.80 -22.39
C GLY A 69 19.05 11.62 -20.89
N PRO A 70 20.34 11.40 -20.52
CA PRO A 70 20.76 11.30 -19.12
C PRO A 70 20.43 12.54 -18.27
N GLY A 71 20.33 13.72 -18.89
CA GLY A 71 19.93 14.95 -18.19
C GLY A 71 18.46 14.99 -17.75
N VAL A 72 17.60 14.11 -18.27
CA VAL A 72 16.17 14.02 -17.91
C VAL A 72 15.89 12.76 -17.09
N MET A 73 16.51 11.63 -17.46
CA MET A 73 16.22 10.32 -16.86
C MET A 73 17.31 9.82 -15.91
N GLY A 74 18.35 10.62 -15.65
CA GLY A 74 19.53 10.17 -14.91
C GLY A 74 20.21 8.97 -15.60
N PRO A 75 20.71 7.99 -14.83
CA PRO A 75 21.38 6.80 -15.36
C PRO A 75 20.56 6.00 -16.39
N TRP A 76 19.24 6.07 -16.34
CA TRP A 76 18.34 5.38 -17.28
C TRP A 76 18.48 5.90 -18.72
N GLY A 77 18.81 7.19 -18.89
CA GLY A 77 18.97 7.82 -20.21
C GLY A 77 20.14 7.26 -21.02
N SER A 78 21.10 6.60 -20.36
CA SER A 78 22.20 5.89 -21.05
C SER A 78 21.72 4.73 -21.92
N LYS A 79 20.51 4.21 -21.67
CA LYS A 79 19.89 3.10 -22.41
C LYS A 79 19.06 3.57 -23.61
N THR A 80 18.95 4.89 -23.82
CA THR A 80 18.22 5.46 -24.95
C THR A 80 18.98 5.21 -26.25
N ARG A 81 18.29 4.69 -27.27
CA ARG A 81 18.89 4.32 -28.56
C ARG A 81 17.97 4.68 -29.71
N LEU A 82 18.58 5.03 -30.84
CA LEU A 82 17.88 5.22 -32.10
C LEU A 82 17.81 3.91 -32.86
N ARG A 83 16.61 3.54 -33.33
CA ARG A 83 16.38 2.37 -34.19
C ARG A 83 15.95 2.84 -35.58
N TRP A 84 16.64 2.42 -36.62
CA TRP A 84 16.23 2.71 -38.00
C TRP A 84 14.99 1.90 -38.41
N ARG A 85 13.95 2.57 -38.93
CA ARG A 85 12.70 1.96 -39.42
C ARG A 85 12.65 2.03 -40.93
N TRP A 86 13.06 0.96 -41.60
CA TRP A 86 13.10 0.85 -43.07
C TRP A 86 11.77 1.14 -43.76
N ARG A 87 10.63 0.78 -43.15
CA ARG A 87 9.29 0.97 -43.74
C ARG A 87 8.84 2.44 -43.78
N GLU A 88 9.33 3.25 -42.85
CA GLU A 88 8.93 4.65 -42.67
C GLU A 88 10.07 5.61 -42.99
N PHE A 89 11.25 5.07 -43.32
CA PHE A 89 12.49 5.80 -43.63
C PHE A 89 12.85 6.87 -42.58
N ARG A 90 12.67 6.54 -41.29
CA ARG A 90 12.97 7.41 -40.16
C ARG A 90 13.65 6.65 -39.01
N PHE A 91 14.25 7.39 -38.09
CA PHE A 91 14.68 6.82 -36.82
C PHE A 91 13.50 6.80 -35.83
N GLU A 92 13.51 5.79 -34.97
CA GLU A 92 12.60 5.68 -33.83
C GLU A 92 13.45 5.81 -32.57
N CYS A 93 13.08 6.74 -31.67
CA CYS A 93 13.73 6.87 -30.37
C CYS A 93 13.15 5.83 -29.41
N LEU A 94 13.95 4.83 -29.07
CA LEU A 94 13.63 3.84 -28.05
C LEU A 94 14.31 4.20 -26.73
N TYR A 95 13.53 4.30 -25.67
CA TYR A 95 14.01 4.65 -24.33
C TYR A 95 13.57 3.60 -23.30
N CYS A 96 14.27 3.58 -22.15
CA CYS A 96 14.09 2.59 -21.10
C CYS A 96 13.56 3.27 -19.83
N VAL A 97 12.40 2.86 -19.34
CA VAL A 97 11.74 3.40 -18.14
C VAL A 97 11.50 2.30 -17.11
N PRO A 98 11.37 2.66 -15.83
CA PRO A 98 11.02 1.69 -14.80
C PRO A 98 9.54 1.30 -14.88
N TYR A 99 9.29 0.02 -14.70
CA TYR A 99 8.02 -0.53 -14.26
C TYR A 99 8.15 -0.86 -12.77
N VAL A 100 7.42 -0.14 -11.92
CA VAL A 100 7.50 -0.26 -10.46
C VAL A 100 6.32 -1.07 -9.95
N GLU A 101 6.59 -2.18 -9.27
CA GLU A 101 5.60 -3.05 -8.66
C GLU A 101 6.08 -3.52 -7.27
N PHE A 102 5.16 -3.95 -6.41
CA PHE A 102 5.50 -4.65 -5.17
C PHE A 102 5.21 -6.14 -5.30
N SER A 103 6.21 -6.98 -5.05
CA SER A 103 6.07 -8.44 -5.12
C SER A 103 6.49 -9.12 -3.81
N LEU A 104 5.90 -10.28 -3.54
CA LEU A 104 6.36 -11.17 -2.46
C LEU A 104 7.76 -11.71 -2.78
N PRO A 105 8.52 -12.18 -1.77
CA PRO A 105 9.85 -12.75 -2.00
C PRO A 105 9.71 -14.06 -2.75
N VAL A 106 10.70 -14.41 -3.57
CA VAL A 106 10.66 -15.63 -4.36
C VAL A 106 11.30 -16.77 -3.56
N ARG A 107 10.56 -17.88 -3.41
CA ARG A 107 11.11 -19.13 -2.88
C ARG A 107 11.90 -19.82 -3.97
N GLY A 108 13.17 -20.11 -3.71
CA GLY A 108 14.01 -20.93 -4.57
C GLY A 108 13.55 -22.40 -4.57
N GLU A 109 13.94 -23.15 -5.60
CA GLU A 109 13.65 -24.59 -5.71
C GLU A 109 14.28 -25.42 -4.57
N ASP A 110 15.35 -24.90 -3.96
CA ASP A 110 16.03 -25.46 -2.79
C ASP A 110 15.33 -25.12 -1.45
N GLY A 111 14.20 -24.42 -1.49
CA GLY A 111 13.50 -23.92 -0.31
C GLY A 111 14.18 -22.70 0.34
N SER A 112 15.28 -22.18 -0.24
CA SER A 112 15.90 -20.95 0.24
C SER A 112 14.99 -19.75 -0.08
N ARG A 113 14.84 -18.85 0.90
CA ARG A 113 14.07 -17.61 0.73
C ARG A 113 15.02 -16.55 0.19
N THR A 114 14.85 -16.16 -1.08
CA THR A 114 15.63 -15.06 -1.66
C THR A 114 14.77 -13.80 -1.72
N VAL A 115 15.15 -12.79 -0.93
CA VAL A 115 14.56 -11.45 -1.06
C VAL A 115 15.23 -10.78 -2.25
N ARG A 116 14.57 -10.82 -3.41
CA ARG A 116 15.09 -10.20 -4.65
C ARG A 116 15.48 -8.74 -4.42
N PRO A 117 16.58 -8.24 -5.00
CA PRO A 117 16.97 -6.83 -4.87
C PRO A 117 15.90 -5.91 -5.47
N PHE A 118 15.74 -4.70 -4.91
CA PHE A 118 14.79 -3.70 -5.42
C PHE A 118 14.98 -3.43 -6.92
N CYS A 119 16.25 -3.34 -7.32
CA CYS A 119 16.69 -3.32 -8.70
C CYS A 119 17.92 -4.22 -8.85
N ASP A 120 17.96 -5.05 -9.89
CA ASP A 120 19.12 -5.88 -10.23
C ASP A 120 20.37 -5.03 -10.60
N ARG A 121 20.16 -3.73 -10.87
CA ARG A 121 21.20 -2.74 -11.19
C ARG A 121 21.06 -1.54 -10.25
N PRO A 122 21.70 -1.57 -9.08
CA PRO A 122 21.48 -0.57 -8.04
C PRO A 122 21.80 0.85 -8.52
N GLU A 123 22.72 1.01 -9.48
CA GLU A 123 23.10 2.32 -10.04
C GLU A 123 21.91 3.08 -10.65
N LEU A 124 20.84 2.36 -11.03
CA LEU A 124 19.61 2.94 -11.58
C LEU A 124 18.68 3.54 -10.53
N THR A 125 18.83 3.14 -9.26
CA THR A 125 17.92 3.50 -8.17
C THR A 125 18.61 4.14 -6.97
N THR A 126 19.94 4.02 -6.86
CA THR A 126 20.73 4.64 -5.78
C THR A 126 21.38 5.96 -6.21
N PHE A 127 21.19 6.37 -7.46
CA PHE A 127 21.61 7.68 -7.94
C PHE A 127 20.88 8.78 -7.14
N ASP A 128 21.64 9.72 -6.59
CA ASP A 128 21.10 10.90 -5.92
C ASP A 128 20.70 11.95 -6.98
N PRO A 129 19.39 12.24 -7.15
CA PRO A 129 18.92 13.19 -8.14
C PRO A 129 19.13 14.65 -7.72
N ASN A 130 19.54 14.94 -6.48
CA ASN A 130 19.73 16.28 -5.95
C ASN A 130 21.20 16.49 -5.46
N PRO A 131 22.20 16.49 -6.36
CA PRO A 131 23.58 16.83 -5.99
C PRO A 131 23.68 18.26 -5.41
N PRO A 132 24.76 18.61 -4.69
CA PRO A 132 24.84 19.75 -3.75
C PRO A 132 24.62 21.17 -4.31
N ASP A 133 24.32 21.33 -5.60
CA ASP A 133 23.93 22.61 -6.18
C ASP A 133 22.46 22.95 -5.81
N LYS A 134 22.30 23.62 -4.66
CA LYS A 134 21.00 24.05 -4.11
C LYS A 134 20.28 25.11 -4.96
N HIS A 135 20.91 25.66 -5.99
CA HIS A 135 20.31 26.68 -6.86
C HIS A 135 19.58 26.10 -8.07
N ARG A 136 19.70 24.79 -8.30
CA ARG A 136 19.11 24.11 -9.46
C ARG A 136 17.82 23.39 -9.06
N ASP A 137 16.73 23.69 -9.76
CA ASP A 137 15.45 23.02 -9.55
C ASP A 137 15.44 21.67 -10.30
N TRP A 138 15.87 20.61 -9.61
CA TRP A 138 15.90 19.27 -10.18
C TRP A 138 14.51 18.67 -10.44
N ASN A 139 13.43 19.20 -9.85
CA ASN A 139 12.07 18.81 -10.24
C ASN A 139 11.71 19.39 -11.63
N ALA A 140 12.31 20.51 -12.01
CA ALA A 140 12.13 21.12 -13.33
C ALA A 140 12.97 20.47 -14.44
N GLU A 141 13.94 19.64 -14.10
CA GLU A 141 14.85 19.03 -15.08
C GLU A 141 14.68 17.52 -15.24
N LEU A 142 14.64 16.79 -14.12
CA LEU A 142 14.54 15.34 -14.12
C LEU A 142 13.08 14.88 -14.18
N ALA A 143 12.82 13.73 -14.79
CA ALA A 143 11.53 13.08 -14.66
C ALA A 143 11.24 12.78 -13.17
N GLY A 144 10.03 13.07 -12.69
CA GLY A 144 9.64 12.96 -11.29
C GLY A 144 9.78 11.53 -10.75
N TRP A 145 9.57 10.53 -11.59
CA TRP A 145 9.82 9.14 -11.21
C TRP A 145 11.30 8.83 -10.87
N VAL A 146 12.27 9.63 -11.30
CA VAL A 146 13.69 9.47 -10.90
C VAL A 146 13.83 9.77 -9.41
N HIS A 147 13.20 10.85 -8.94
CA HIS A 147 13.15 11.21 -7.53
C HIS A 147 12.40 10.17 -6.71
N LEU A 148 11.28 9.68 -7.24
CA LEU A 148 10.50 8.61 -6.62
C LEU A 148 11.32 7.32 -6.44
N LEU A 149 12.04 6.88 -7.47
CA LEU A 149 12.87 5.68 -7.43
C LEU A 149 13.99 5.78 -6.39
N HIS A 150 14.62 6.97 -6.28
CA HIS A 150 15.65 7.21 -5.28
C HIS A 150 15.11 7.00 -3.87
N ASN A 151 13.98 7.66 -3.54
CA ASN A 151 13.36 7.57 -2.22
C ASN A 151 12.84 6.16 -1.91
N LEU A 152 12.27 5.47 -2.90
CA LEU A 152 11.88 4.07 -2.75
C LEU A 152 13.07 3.14 -2.55
N GLY A 153 14.19 3.40 -3.23
CA GLY A 153 15.44 2.68 -3.03
C GLY A 153 15.98 2.86 -1.61
N LEU A 154 15.97 4.07 -1.07
CA LEU A 154 16.36 4.36 0.32
C LEU A 154 15.45 3.65 1.32
N HIS A 155 14.13 3.67 1.09
CA HIS A 155 13.16 2.94 1.91
C HIS A 155 13.45 1.43 1.91
N ASP A 156 13.56 0.81 0.74
CA ASP A 156 13.80 -0.64 0.62
C ASP A 156 15.14 -1.06 1.26
N GLN A 157 16.21 -0.27 1.07
CA GLN A 157 17.50 -0.51 1.73
C GLN A 157 17.40 -0.46 3.25
N HIS A 158 16.66 0.49 3.80
CA HIS A 158 16.44 0.59 5.25
C HIS A 158 15.71 -0.64 5.78
N ILE A 159 14.61 -1.02 5.13
CA ILE A 159 13.81 -2.20 5.49
C ILE A 159 14.69 -3.45 5.50
N ARG A 160 15.53 -3.68 4.48
CA ARG A 160 16.46 -4.81 4.46
C ARG A 160 17.41 -4.81 5.65
N ARG A 161 18.11 -3.70 5.87
CA ARG A 161 19.13 -3.58 6.93
C ARG A 161 18.57 -3.77 8.34
N GLN A 162 17.32 -3.35 8.58
CA GLN A 162 16.73 -3.32 9.92
C GLN A 162 15.79 -4.49 10.22
N LEU A 163 15.10 -5.03 9.21
CA LEU A 163 14.07 -6.06 9.39
C LEU A 163 14.48 -7.43 8.87
N ILE A 164 15.49 -7.51 7.98
CA ILE A 164 15.88 -8.75 7.30
C ILE A 164 17.29 -9.17 7.70
N ASP A 165 18.28 -8.29 7.55
CA ASP A 165 19.69 -8.58 7.80
C ASP A 165 20.02 -8.97 9.27
N PRO A 166 19.36 -8.41 10.31
CA PRO A 166 19.66 -8.77 11.71
C PRO A 166 19.15 -10.15 12.13
N VAL A 167 18.38 -10.84 11.26
CA VAL A 167 17.71 -12.08 11.60
C VAL A 167 18.65 -13.27 11.43
N GLY A 168 18.98 -13.92 12.53
CA GLY A 168 19.82 -15.13 12.50
C GLY A 168 19.14 -16.31 11.79
N PRO A 169 19.91 -17.27 11.22
CA PRO A 169 19.37 -18.45 10.52
C PRO A 169 18.41 -19.32 11.36
N GLN A 170 18.54 -19.32 12.69
CA GLN A 170 17.65 -20.06 13.59
C GLN A 170 16.37 -19.29 13.93
N GLU A 171 16.39 -17.96 13.90
CA GLU A 171 15.20 -17.11 14.09
C GLU A 171 14.37 -17.01 12.80
N ALA A 172 15.01 -17.08 11.64
CA ALA A 172 14.37 -17.08 10.32
C ALA A 172 13.31 -18.19 10.12
N LYS A 173 13.47 -19.35 10.81
CA LYS A 173 12.48 -20.44 10.80
C LYS A 173 11.21 -20.14 11.61
N ARG A 174 11.27 -19.23 12.59
CA ARG A 174 10.13 -18.82 13.43
C ARG A 174 9.37 -17.62 12.86
N MET A 175 9.86 -17.03 11.77
CA MET A 175 9.34 -15.77 11.24
C MET A 175 8.47 -16.04 10.00
N THR A 176 7.24 -16.45 10.27
CA THR A 176 6.18 -16.64 9.27
C THR A 176 5.92 -15.34 8.49
N TYR A 177 6.24 -14.17 9.07
CA TYR A 177 5.99 -12.87 8.43
C TYR A 177 6.81 -12.56 7.17
N CYS A 178 7.96 -13.22 6.99
CA CYS A 178 8.77 -13.04 5.79
C CYS A 178 8.03 -13.46 4.51
N ASP A 179 7.08 -14.41 4.61
CA ASP A 179 6.26 -14.83 3.47
C ASP A 179 5.27 -13.75 3.01
N TRP A 180 5.06 -12.71 3.82
CA TRP A 180 4.15 -11.61 3.53
C TRP A 180 4.85 -10.27 3.33
N LEU A 181 6.18 -10.25 3.37
CA LEU A 181 6.99 -9.07 3.07
C LEU A 181 6.86 -8.72 1.59
N ARG A 182 6.38 -7.51 1.26
CA ARG A 182 6.39 -7.03 -0.12
C ARG A 182 7.52 -6.06 -0.32
N CYS A 183 8.49 -6.45 -1.14
CA CYS A 183 9.58 -5.57 -1.56
C CYS A 183 9.22 -4.91 -2.88
N GLY A 184 9.72 -3.69 -3.07
CA GLY A 184 9.61 -3.05 -4.38
C GLY A 184 10.42 -3.84 -5.40
N ARG A 185 9.92 -3.90 -6.63
CA ARG A 185 10.55 -4.54 -7.77
C ARG A 185 10.50 -3.58 -8.94
N VAL A 186 11.68 -3.27 -9.47
CA VAL A 186 11.84 -2.41 -10.64
C VAL A 186 12.23 -3.25 -11.84
N GLU A 187 11.32 -3.38 -12.80
CA GLU A 187 11.60 -3.98 -14.09
C GLU A 187 11.89 -2.91 -15.15
N THR A 188 12.73 -3.24 -16.14
CA THR A 188 13.01 -2.32 -17.24
C THR A 188 12.00 -2.51 -18.36
N ALA A 189 11.30 -1.45 -18.74
CA ALA A 189 10.40 -1.44 -19.89
C ALA A 189 10.95 -0.54 -21.01
N TYR A 190 11.05 -1.09 -22.22
CA TYR A 190 11.39 -0.30 -23.40
C TYR A 190 10.13 0.29 -24.05
N ARG A 191 10.20 1.56 -24.43
CA ARG A 191 9.12 2.31 -25.08
C ARG A 191 9.66 3.12 -26.25
N SER A 192 8.75 3.46 -27.16
CA SER A 192 9.04 4.33 -28.31
C SER A 192 8.45 5.70 -28.07
N TRP A 193 9.24 6.74 -28.31
CA TRP A 193 8.81 8.13 -28.15
C TRP A 193 7.67 8.50 -29.12
N ASP A 194 7.52 7.76 -30.22
CA ASP A 194 6.45 7.97 -31.21
C ASP A 194 5.03 7.80 -30.64
N PHE A 195 4.89 7.11 -29.51
CA PHE A 195 3.60 6.87 -28.85
C PHE A 195 3.40 7.76 -27.61
N VAL A 196 4.29 8.71 -27.37
CA VAL A 196 4.18 9.69 -26.29
C VAL A 196 3.35 10.89 -26.79
N PRO A 197 2.23 11.25 -26.15
CA PRO A 197 1.42 12.40 -26.51
C PRO A 197 2.22 13.70 -26.46
N ASP A 198 1.85 14.68 -27.29
CA ASP A 198 2.56 15.96 -27.39
C ASP A 198 2.58 16.75 -26.06
N ASP A 199 1.55 16.57 -25.23
CA ASP A 199 1.42 17.18 -23.90
C ASP A 199 2.41 16.60 -22.87
N VAL A 200 3.04 15.47 -23.19
CA VAL A 200 4.01 14.79 -22.31
C VAL A 200 5.43 15.18 -22.71
N LEU A 201 6.07 15.97 -21.87
CA LEU A 201 7.41 16.48 -22.13
C LEU A 201 8.53 15.53 -21.66
N ARG A 202 8.21 14.59 -20.77
CA ARG A 202 9.19 13.70 -20.14
C ARG A 202 8.79 12.23 -20.23
N PRO A 203 9.76 11.31 -20.29
CA PRO A 203 9.52 9.87 -20.30
C PRO A 203 8.68 9.43 -19.11
N LEU A 204 7.68 8.58 -19.36
CA LEU A 204 6.75 8.11 -18.33
C LEU A 204 7.17 6.74 -17.78
N ALA A 205 7.38 6.66 -16.47
CA ALA A 205 7.42 5.40 -15.74
C ALA A 205 6.02 4.79 -15.62
N ILE A 206 5.95 3.50 -15.29
CA ILE A 206 4.70 2.75 -15.23
C ILE A 206 4.59 2.09 -13.85
N THR A 207 3.40 2.15 -13.26
CA THR A 207 3.02 1.35 -12.10
C THR A 207 1.54 0.96 -12.20
N THR A 208 1.03 0.20 -11.24
CA THR A 208 -0.40 -0.07 -11.11
C THR A 208 -1.02 0.91 -10.12
N LEU A 209 -2.33 1.14 -10.21
CA LEU A 209 -3.03 2.01 -9.25
C LEU A 209 -2.90 1.52 -7.80
N SER A 210 -2.97 0.19 -7.57
CA SER A 210 -2.71 -0.41 -6.25
C SER A 210 -1.25 -0.24 -5.82
N GLY A 211 -0.31 -0.37 -6.75
CA GLY A 211 1.12 -0.12 -6.53
C GLY A 211 1.41 1.34 -6.15
N LEU A 212 0.76 2.30 -6.81
CA LEU A 212 0.85 3.72 -6.49
C LEU A 212 0.28 4.02 -5.10
N ALA A 213 -0.88 3.44 -4.77
CA ALA A 213 -1.51 3.57 -3.46
C ALA A 213 -0.58 3.13 -2.31
N ALA A 214 0.02 1.95 -2.45
CA ALA A 214 0.99 1.40 -1.51
C ALA A 214 2.29 2.22 -1.46
N THR A 215 2.85 2.57 -2.63
CA THR A 215 4.05 3.42 -2.77
C THR A 215 3.90 4.72 -1.99
N THR A 216 2.78 5.40 -2.19
CA THR A 216 2.51 6.71 -1.60
C THR A 216 2.53 6.64 -0.07
N ARG A 217 1.85 5.63 0.50
CA ARG A 217 1.81 5.43 1.95
C ARG A 217 3.17 5.02 2.52
N ARG A 218 3.91 4.13 1.84
CA ARG A 218 5.24 3.67 2.27
C ARG A 218 6.29 4.79 2.29
N LEU A 219 6.10 5.84 1.49
CA LEU A 219 6.94 7.03 1.51
C LEU A 219 6.53 8.05 2.59
N GLY A 220 5.52 7.73 3.40
CA GLY A 220 5.03 8.57 4.50
C GLY A 220 4.00 9.62 4.06
N MET A 221 3.50 9.59 2.83
CA MET A 221 2.45 10.50 2.37
C MET A 221 1.05 10.04 2.82
N SER A 222 0.13 10.97 2.99
CA SER A 222 -1.29 10.71 3.21
C SER A 222 -2.10 11.10 1.98
N TRP A 223 -2.99 10.20 1.55
CA TRP A 223 -3.97 10.49 0.50
C TRP A 223 -4.97 11.55 0.97
N LYS A 224 -5.13 12.60 0.15
CA LYS A 224 -6.13 13.67 0.33
C LYS A 224 -7.32 13.48 -0.60
N GLN A 225 -7.05 13.03 -1.82
CA GLN A 225 -8.06 12.67 -2.80
C GLN A 225 -7.63 11.40 -3.54
N PHE A 226 -8.55 10.45 -3.69
CA PHE A 226 -8.30 9.20 -4.39
C PHE A 226 -9.55 8.82 -5.18
N GLU A 227 -9.72 9.42 -6.36
CA GLU A 227 -10.87 9.19 -7.22
C GLU A 227 -10.42 8.81 -8.64
N PRO A 228 -10.06 7.52 -8.86
CA PRO A 228 -9.55 7.04 -10.14
C PRO A 228 -10.55 7.20 -11.30
N ASN A 229 -11.86 7.14 -11.02
CA ASN A 229 -12.92 7.24 -12.03
C ASN A 229 -12.95 8.60 -12.74
N ILE A 230 -12.65 9.69 -12.02
CA ILE A 230 -12.53 11.03 -12.59
C ILE A 230 -11.07 11.41 -12.88
N GLY A 231 -10.13 10.55 -12.45
CA GLY A 231 -8.70 10.71 -12.64
C GLY A 231 -8.04 11.74 -11.73
N THR A 232 -8.64 12.02 -10.57
CA THR A 232 -8.12 12.94 -9.56
C THR A 232 -7.52 12.18 -8.39
N LEU A 233 -6.20 12.22 -8.29
CA LEU A 233 -5.38 11.59 -7.25
C LEU A 233 -4.48 12.67 -6.67
N GLN A 234 -4.51 12.83 -5.35
CA GLN A 234 -3.69 13.79 -4.63
C GLN A 234 -3.23 13.20 -3.29
N ALA A 235 -1.91 13.25 -3.06
CA ALA A 235 -1.32 12.90 -1.79
C ALA A 235 -0.20 13.88 -1.43
N GLU A 236 -0.02 14.09 -0.14
CA GLU A 236 1.04 14.93 0.39
C GLU A 236 1.55 14.34 1.70
N GLY A 237 2.80 14.61 2.01
CA GLY A 237 3.42 14.26 3.28
C GLY A 237 4.89 14.00 3.09
N ASN A 238 5.66 14.14 4.17
CA ASN A 238 7.09 13.90 4.15
C ASN A 238 7.83 14.66 3.03
N HIS A 239 7.53 15.96 2.88
CA HIS A 239 8.13 16.84 1.87
C HIS A 239 7.96 16.35 0.41
N GLN A 240 6.94 15.52 0.18
CA GLN A 240 6.63 14.94 -1.12
C GLN A 240 5.17 15.19 -1.45
N VAL A 241 4.90 15.38 -2.74
CA VAL A 241 3.56 15.63 -3.26
C VAL A 241 3.36 14.80 -4.52
N ILE A 242 2.19 14.16 -4.58
CA ILE A 242 1.66 13.47 -5.75
C ILE A 242 0.40 14.17 -6.19
N THR A 243 0.34 14.52 -7.48
CA THR A 243 -0.88 15.04 -8.13
C THR A 243 -1.10 14.29 -9.43
N SER A 244 -2.33 14.25 -9.93
CA SER A 244 -2.63 13.61 -11.22
C SER A 244 -3.28 14.54 -12.22
N THR A 245 -3.10 14.19 -13.49
CA THR A 245 -3.76 14.76 -14.65
C THR A 245 -4.22 13.63 -15.56
N VAL A 246 -5.31 13.83 -16.30
CA VAL A 246 -5.80 12.84 -17.26
C VAL A 246 -5.43 13.28 -18.67
N ILE A 247 -4.70 12.43 -19.40
CA ILE A 247 -4.41 12.64 -20.82
C ILE A 247 -5.27 11.69 -21.64
N ARG A 248 -6.00 12.25 -22.61
CA ARG A 248 -6.90 11.51 -23.49
C ARG A 248 -6.12 10.43 -24.26
N GLY A 249 -6.61 9.19 -24.21
CA GLY A 249 -5.99 8.05 -24.90
C GLY A 249 -4.82 7.41 -24.16
N MET A 250 -4.31 8.03 -23.08
CA MET A 250 -3.24 7.47 -22.24
C MET A 250 -3.73 7.10 -20.84
N GLY A 251 -4.59 7.92 -20.23
CA GLY A 251 -5.14 7.70 -18.90
C GLY A 251 -4.54 8.64 -17.85
N ILE A 252 -4.40 8.15 -16.62
CA ILE A 252 -3.94 8.94 -15.48
C ILE A 252 -2.41 9.05 -15.51
N ILE A 253 -1.92 10.29 -15.53
CA ILE A 253 -0.51 10.64 -15.36
C ILE A 253 -0.34 11.31 -14.00
N VAL A 254 0.60 10.79 -13.23
CA VAL A 254 0.99 11.25 -11.91
C VAL A 254 2.24 12.11 -12.03
N HIS A 255 2.17 13.30 -11.44
CA HIS A 255 3.29 14.20 -11.22
C HIS A 255 3.79 13.98 -9.80
N TYR A 256 5.02 13.49 -9.67
CA TYR A 256 5.69 13.37 -8.39
C TYR A 256 6.64 14.55 -8.21
N LEU A 257 6.48 15.27 -7.11
CA LEU A 257 7.31 16.40 -6.73
C LEU A 257 7.91 16.16 -5.35
N ARG A 258 9.16 16.55 -5.18
CA ARG A 258 9.90 16.44 -3.92
C ARG A 258 10.45 17.80 -3.54
N ASP A 259 10.23 18.22 -2.30
CA ASP A 259 10.94 19.37 -1.76
C ASP A 259 12.38 18.95 -1.39
N PRO A 260 13.42 19.64 -1.91
CA PRO A 260 14.82 19.34 -1.63
C PRO A 260 15.22 19.48 -0.15
N GLU A 261 14.41 20.12 0.70
CA GLU A 261 14.70 20.23 2.14
C GLU A 261 14.56 18.90 2.92
N LEU A 262 14.02 17.84 2.29
CA LEU A 262 13.85 16.50 2.89
C LEU A 262 15.16 15.92 3.46
N ASP A 263 16.33 16.21 2.86
CA ASP A 263 17.62 15.67 3.32
C ASP A 263 18.11 16.32 4.63
N ALA A 264 17.57 17.49 4.98
CA ALA A 264 17.84 18.17 6.25
C ALA A 264 16.89 17.71 7.36
N ASP A 265 15.70 17.20 7.02
CA ASP A 265 14.69 16.82 8.01
C ASP A 265 14.88 15.40 8.54
N VAL A 266 15.37 15.32 9.78
CA VAL A 266 15.48 14.06 10.53
C VAL A 266 14.12 13.37 10.65
N LEU A 267 13.02 14.11 10.80
CA LEU A 267 11.67 13.54 10.91
C LEU A 267 11.21 12.94 9.58
N GLY A 268 11.59 13.57 8.46
CA GLY A 268 11.25 13.07 7.14
C GLY A 268 11.93 11.74 6.79
N ARG A 269 13.21 11.61 7.16
CA ARG A 269 13.92 10.32 7.13
C ARG A 269 13.18 9.27 7.97
N ILE A 270 12.74 9.61 9.17
CA ILE A 270 12.13 8.61 10.05
C ILE A 270 10.75 8.14 9.53
N HIS A 271 9.94 9.00 8.91
CA HIS A 271 8.69 8.57 8.28
C HIS A 271 8.91 7.71 7.04
N LEU A 272 9.96 7.98 6.26
CA LEU A 272 10.44 7.10 5.18
C LEU A 272 10.86 5.71 5.69
N HIS A 273 11.10 5.55 6.99
CA HIS A 273 11.70 4.34 7.56
C HIS A 273 10.74 3.55 8.46
N GLY A 274 9.65 4.18 8.92
CA GLY A 274 8.72 3.59 9.90
C GLY A 274 7.53 2.83 9.30
N THR A 275 7.24 2.89 8.01
CA THR A 275 6.02 2.25 7.46
C THR A 275 6.16 0.74 7.28
N SER A 276 5.13 -0.03 7.61
CA SER A 276 5.17 -1.50 7.47
C SER A 276 5.23 -1.95 5.99
N PRO A 277 6.22 -2.77 5.60
CA PRO A 277 6.38 -3.27 4.23
C PRO A 277 5.52 -4.52 3.91
N LEU A 278 4.63 -4.92 4.82
CA LEU A 278 3.87 -6.17 4.72
C LEU A 278 2.66 -6.04 3.79
N SER A 279 2.37 -7.11 3.05
CA SER A 279 1.19 -7.20 2.18
C SER A 279 -0.12 -6.92 2.91
N GLN A 280 -0.24 -7.34 4.18
CA GLN A 280 -1.43 -7.09 4.98
C GLN A 280 -1.55 -5.62 5.41
N ALA A 281 -0.44 -4.91 5.57
CA ALA A 281 -0.47 -3.46 5.79
C ALA A 281 -0.95 -2.72 4.53
N ASP A 282 -0.54 -3.19 3.33
CA ASP A 282 -1.05 -2.65 2.07
C ASP A 282 -2.55 -2.93 1.89
N GLU A 283 -3.05 -4.12 2.28
CA GLU A 283 -4.48 -4.45 2.19
C GLU A 283 -5.32 -3.61 3.17
N LEU A 284 -4.80 -3.34 4.38
CA LEU A 284 -5.48 -2.48 5.37
C LEU A 284 -5.69 -1.04 4.87
N LEU A 285 -4.84 -0.55 3.97
CA LEU A 285 -5.03 0.75 3.31
C LEU A 285 -6.39 0.87 2.62
N PHE A 286 -6.89 -0.25 2.09
CA PHE A 286 -8.16 -0.35 1.39
C PHE A 286 -9.28 -0.88 2.29
N GLY A 287 -9.08 -0.86 3.61
CA GLY A 287 -10.07 -1.37 4.55
C GLY A 287 -10.20 -2.89 4.52
N ARG A 288 -9.15 -3.61 4.09
CA ARG A 288 -9.15 -5.09 4.02
C ARG A 288 -8.27 -5.67 5.10
N VAL A 289 -8.88 -6.38 6.04
CA VAL A 289 -8.12 -7.24 6.95
C VAL A 289 -7.98 -8.60 6.27
N ALA A 290 -6.81 -8.84 5.70
CA ALA A 290 -6.48 -10.12 5.08
C ALA A 290 -6.19 -11.18 6.16
N HIS A 291 -6.71 -12.38 5.94
CA HIS A 291 -6.56 -13.52 6.83
C HIS A 291 -5.08 -13.90 7.04
N THR A 292 -4.77 -14.50 8.21
CA THR A 292 -3.48 -15.13 8.47
C THR A 292 -3.72 -16.59 8.79
N ASP A 293 -2.92 -17.49 8.20
CA ASP A 293 -2.99 -18.94 8.44
C ASP A 293 -2.88 -19.31 9.93
N LEU A 294 -2.31 -18.39 10.73
CA LEU A 294 -2.26 -18.40 12.18
C LEU A 294 -3.63 -18.60 12.86
N PHE A 295 -4.73 -18.18 12.25
CA PHE A 295 -6.07 -18.28 12.87
C PHE A 295 -6.97 -19.35 12.23
N ASN A 296 -6.41 -20.14 11.30
CA ASN A 296 -7.14 -21.16 10.55
C ASN A 296 -6.79 -22.59 10.99
N LEU A 297 -7.44 -23.03 12.07
CA LEU A 297 -7.72 -24.45 12.28
C LEU A 297 -9.20 -24.80 12.11
N HIS A 298 -10.12 -23.82 11.90
CA HIS A 298 -11.52 -24.14 11.55
C HIS A 298 -11.78 -24.21 10.05
N ARG A 299 -12.39 -25.32 9.63
CA ARG A 299 -13.02 -25.53 8.31
C ARG A 299 -14.16 -24.56 7.94
N ALA A 300 -14.67 -23.74 8.86
CA ALA A 300 -15.94 -23.03 8.65
C ALA A 300 -15.83 -21.73 7.82
N LEU A 301 -14.67 -21.06 7.83
CA LEU A 301 -14.47 -19.77 7.13
C LEU A 301 -13.11 -19.71 6.38
N PRO A 302 -12.82 -20.66 5.47
CA PRO A 302 -11.62 -20.56 4.65
C PRO A 302 -11.69 -19.26 3.82
N HIS A 303 -10.63 -18.45 3.91
CA HIS A 303 -10.46 -17.20 3.14
C HIS A 303 -11.31 -15.99 3.57
N LEU A 304 -11.63 -15.88 4.87
CA LEU A 304 -12.31 -14.70 5.42
C LEU A 304 -11.50 -13.40 5.19
N ILE A 305 -12.04 -12.50 4.38
CA ILE A 305 -11.51 -11.14 4.21
C ILE A 305 -12.51 -10.19 4.84
N LEU A 306 -12.07 -9.42 5.83
CA LEU A 306 -12.95 -8.47 6.51
C LEU A 306 -12.86 -7.12 5.82
N HIS A 307 -14.02 -6.58 5.48
CA HIS A 307 -14.16 -5.26 4.89
C HIS A 307 -14.60 -4.28 5.98
N ILE A 308 -13.74 -3.30 6.23
CA ILE A 308 -13.91 -2.26 7.24
C ILE A 308 -13.68 -0.92 6.54
N GLY A 309 -14.35 0.16 6.95
CA GLY A 309 -14.28 1.41 6.19
C GLY A 309 -15.53 2.25 6.32
N SER A 310 -16.58 1.77 5.65
CA SER A 310 -17.91 2.36 5.65
C SER A 310 -18.92 1.48 6.38
N LEU A 311 -20.11 2.03 6.65
CA LEU A 311 -21.24 1.24 7.15
C LEU A 311 -21.60 0.10 6.18
N SER A 312 -21.45 0.32 4.87
CA SER A 312 -21.71 -0.70 3.84
C SER A 312 -20.71 -1.86 3.96
N ASP A 313 -19.43 -1.56 4.10
CA ASP A 313 -18.37 -2.56 4.23
C ASP A 313 -18.56 -3.42 5.48
N VAL A 314 -18.82 -2.75 6.61
CA VAL A 314 -19.10 -3.42 7.88
C VAL A 314 -20.37 -4.27 7.77
N SER A 315 -21.45 -3.75 7.18
CA SER A 315 -22.70 -4.50 6.99
C SER A 315 -22.52 -5.73 6.11
N SER A 316 -21.56 -5.72 5.17
CA SER A 316 -21.21 -6.89 4.36
C SER A 316 -20.36 -7.91 5.12
N THR A 317 -19.58 -7.46 6.09
CA THR A 317 -18.62 -8.29 6.84
C THR A 317 -19.26 -8.98 8.04
N LEU A 318 -20.11 -8.28 8.79
CA LEU A 318 -20.67 -8.78 10.04
C LEU A 318 -21.44 -10.10 9.87
N PRO A 319 -22.32 -10.30 8.87
CA PRO A 319 -23.02 -11.56 8.71
C PRO A 319 -22.09 -12.78 8.54
N ASN A 320 -20.90 -12.58 7.96
CA ASN A 320 -19.93 -13.66 7.76
C ASN A 320 -19.17 -14.03 9.06
N LEU A 321 -19.25 -13.18 10.08
CA LEU A 321 -18.59 -13.41 11.37
C LEU A 321 -19.51 -14.09 12.38
N PHE A 322 -20.83 -14.03 12.21
CA PHE A 322 -21.80 -14.53 13.18
C PHE A 322 -22.41 -15.84 12.72
N SER A 323 -22.52 -16.81 13.62
CA SER A 323 -23.31 -18.03 13.38
C SER A 323 -24.81 -17.73 13.27
N ASP A 324 -25.29 -16.66 13.92
CA ASP A 324 -26.68 -16.22 13.95
C ASP A 324 -26.83 -14.85 13.28
N SER A 325 -27.62 -14.80 12.19
CA SER A 325 -27.86 -13.57 11.43
C SER A 325 -28.60 -12.51 12.24
N SER A 326 -29.42 -12.89 13.22
CA SER A 326 -30.24 -11.94 14.01
C SER A 326 -29.39 -11.02 14.89
N ALA A 327 -28.28 -11.54 15.42
CA ALA A 327 -27.32 -10.76 16.21
C ALA A 327 -26.54 -9.78 15.32
N ALA A 328 -26.13 -10.22 14.13
CA ALA A 328 -25.49 -9.36 13.14
C ALA A 328 -26.43 -8.22 12.68
N ASP A 329 -27.69 -8.54 12.36
CA ASP A 329 -28.70 -7.57 11.95
C ASP A 329 -28.97 -6.52 13.04
N SER A 330 -29.11 -6.98 14.29
CA SER A 330 -29.29 -6.09 15.44
C SER A 330 -28.11 -5.14 15.62
N MET A 331 -26.89 -5.64 15.42
CA MET A 331 -25.67 -4.83 15.50
C MET A 331 -25.59 -3.82 14.34
N ILE A 332 -25.89 -4.23 13.11
CA ILE A 332 -25.95 -3.34 11.94
C ILE A 332 -26.99 -2.22 12.16
N ALA A 333 -28.17 -2.55 12.70
CA ALA A 333 -29.21 -1.57 13.01
C ALA A 333 -28.74 -0.54 14.05
N ALA A 334 -28.04 -0.99 15.10
CA ALA A 334 -27.47 -0.11 16.11
C ALA A 334 -26.40 0.82 15.52
N LEU A 335 -25.50 0.30 14.69
CA LEU A 335 -24.45 1.08 14.04
C LEU A 335 -25.03 2.10 13.06
N ARG A 336 -26.04 1.72 12.28
CA ARG A 336 -26.77 2.62 11.38
C ARG A 336 -27.40 3.78 12.15
N THR A 337 -28.08 3.47 13.25
CA THR A 337 -28.70 4.50 14.11
C THR A 337 -27.66 5.49 14.62
N ARG A 338 -26.51 4.99 15.12
CA ARG A 338 -25.41 5.86 15.59
C ARG A 338 -24.83 6.73 14.46
N SER A 339 -24.64 6.15 13.28
CA SER A 339 -24.15 6.85 12.09
C SER A 339 -25.10 8.00 11.68
N GLU A 340 -26.41 7.75 11.66
CA GLU A 340 -27.44 8.73 11.32
C GLU A 340 -27.54 9.87 12.34
N THR A 341 -27.27 9.59 13.63
CA THR A 341 -27.25 10.62 14.68
C THR A 341 -26.00 11.52 14.64
N GLY A 342 -25.05 11.25 13.74
CA GLY A 342 -23.81 12.04 13.62
C GLY A 342 -22.80 11.78 14.74
N ASP A 343 -22.91 10.66 15.45
CA ASP A 343 -21.92 10.23 16.44
C ASP A 343 -20.57 10.01 15.74
N LYS A 344 -19.52 10.68 16.21
CA LYS A 344 -18.17 10.59 15.61
C LYS A 344 -17.50 9.24 15.88
N ASP A 345 -17.93 8.54 16.94
CA ASP A 345 -17.38 7.25 17.37
C ASP A 345 -18.38 6.11 17.11
N TRP A 346 -19.27 6.28 16.13
CA TRP A 346 -20.34 5.31 15.84
C TRP A 346 -19.82 3.89 15.52
N MET A 347 -18.57 3.74 15.06
CA MET A 347 -17.89 2.45 14.82
C MET A 347 -17.00 1.97 15.96
N GLU A 348 -17.03 2.59 17.14
CA GLU A 348 -16.09 2.27 18.24
C GLU A 348 -16.04 0.78 18.56
N SER A 349 -17.18 0.10 18.63
CA SER A 349 -17.23 -1.34 18.92
C SER A 349 -16.62 -2.20 17.82
N VAL A 350 -16.81 -1.81 16.55
CA VAL A 350 -16.37 -2.58 15.37
C VAL A 350 -14.92 -2.30 15.02
N ASN A 351 -14.38 -1.15 15.39
CA ASN A 351 -12.98 -0.79 15.14
C ASN A 351 -11.99 -1.76 15.80
N ASP A 352 -12.39 -2.43 16.88
CA ASP A 352 -11.54 -3.45 17.53
C ASP A 352 -11.35 -4.71 16.67
N ILE A 353 -12.17 -4.94 15.63
CA ILE A 353 -11.96 -6.01 14.62
C ILE A 353 -10.55 -5.92 14.04
N VAL A 354 -10.03 -4.72 13.82
CA VAL A 354 -8.66 -4.52 13.34
C VAL A 354 -7.67 -5.12 14.33
N ALA A 355 -7.70 -4.71 15.60
CA ALA A 355 -6.74 -5.18 16.59
C ALA A 355 -6.94 -6.65 16.97
N PHE A 356 -8.13 -7.22 16.78
CA PHE A 356 -8.41 -8.64 17.04
C PHE A 356 -7.98 -9.55 15.88
N PHE A 357 -8.29 -9.19 14.63
CA PHE A 357 -8.08 -10.07 13.48
C PHE A 357 -6.87 -9.74 12.63
N THR A 358 -6.28 -8.56 12.79
CA THR A 358 -5.11 -8.22 11.98
C THR A 358 -3.94 -9.14 12.37
N PRO A 359 -3.25 -9.71 11.36
CA PRO A 359 -1.98 -10.40 11.56
C PRO A 359 -1.01 -9.57 12.38
N PHE A 360 0.04 -10.25 12.83
CA PHE A 360 1.25 -9.57 13.22
C PHE A 360 1.77 -8.71 12.05
N LEU A 361 1.56 -7.40 12.11
CA LEU A 361 2.15 -6.47 11.17
C LEU A 361 3.58 -6.14 11.62
N GLY A 362 4.48 -7.12 11.49
CA GLY A 362 5.94 -6.94 11.41
C GLY A 362 6.53 -5.85 12.32
N ILE A 363 6.89 -6.25 13.53
CA ILE A 363 7.65 -5.46 14.48
C ILE A 363 9.06 -6.06 14.54
N SER A 364 10.06 -5.33 14.04
CA SER A 364 11.41 -5.45 14.63
C SER A 364 11.35 -4.78 15.99
N THR A 365 12.04 -5.34 16.98
CA THR A 365 12.16 -4.77 18.33
C THR A 365 12.67 -3.32 18.34
N HIS A 366 13.18 -2.84 17.21
CA HIS A 366 13.77 -1.51 17.03
C HIS A 366 12.87 -0.51 16.27
N THR A 367 11.69 -0.92 15.79
CA THR A 367 10.82 -0.04 14.95
C THR A 367 9.35 -0.14 15.35
N ARG A 368 8.65 0.99 15.46
CA ARG A 368 7.19 1.06 15.58
C ARG A 368 6.57 1.23 14.18
N PRO A 369 6.02 0.18 13.56
CA PRO A 369 5.45 0.29 12.24
C PRO A 369 4.30 1.31 12.19
N ILE A 370 4.38 2.25 11.26
CA ILE A 370 3.29 3.10 10.84
C ILE A 370 2.41 2.28 9.91
N ILE A 371 1.12 2.19 10.23
CA ILE A 371 0.11 1.49 9.44
C ILE A 371 -0.94 2.49 8.95
N PRO A 372 -1.54 2.28 7.76
CA PRO A 372 -2.59 3.14 7.27
C PRO A 372 -3.89 2.93 8.06
N TRP A 373 -4.62 4.03 8.33
CA TRP A 373 -5.92 3.91 8.98
C TRP A 373 -6.95 3.35 8.00
N PRO A 374 -7.71 2.30 8.38
CA PRO A 374 -8.60 1.61 7.45
C PRO A 374 -9.96 2.30 7.28
N ASN A 375 -10.32 3.28 8.12
CA ASN A 375 -11.63 3.93 8.07
C ASN A 375 -11.58 5.38 8.60
N VAL A 376 -12.72 6.04 8.83
CA VAL A 376 -12.78 7.43 9.30
C VAL A 376 -12.97 7.58 10.82
N SER A 377 -13.37 6.51 11.51
CA SER A 377 -13.62 6.50 12.96
C SER A 377 -12.33 6.15 13.70
N ALA A 378 -11.81 7.07 14.53
CA ALA A 378 -10.44 6.99 15.02
C ALA A 378 -10.23 6.07 16.25
N ARG A 379 -11.28 5.53 16.87
CA ARG A 379 -11.12 4.83 18.17
C ARG A 379 -11.86 3.51 18.22
N GLY A 380 -11.19 2.47 18.73
CA GLY A 380 -11.81 1.24 19.23
C GLY A 380 -11.77 1.23 20.77
N MET A 381 -12.53 0.34 21.42
CA MET A 381 -12.52 0.22 22.88
C MET A 381 -11.13 -0.18 23.38
N THR A 382 -10.42 -1.05 22.67
CA THR A 382 -9.07 -1.51 23.01
C THR A 382 -8.01 -0.41 22.97
N HIS A 383 -8.31 0.73 22.33
CA HIS A 383 -7.37 1.83 22.24
C HIS A 383 -7.18 2.50 23.61
N THR A 384 -8.23 2.73 24.40
CA THR A 384 -8.19 3.66 25.55
C THR A 384 -8.42 3.05 26.92
N VAL A 385 -8.84 1.79 26.98
CA VAL A 385 -9.28 1.15 28.22
C VAL A 385 -8.17 0.44 28.99
N PHE A 386 -6.89 0.72 28.70
CA PHE A 386 -5.75 -0.02 29.26
C PHE A 386 -5.78 -0.09 30.80
N ARG A 387 -5.88 1.06 31.48
CA ARG A 387 -5.98 1.14 32.94
C ARG A 387 -7.30 0.61 33.48
N PRO A 388 -8.47 1.02 32.96
CA PRO A 388 -9.75 0.40 33.31
C PRO A 388 -9.77 -1.13 33.24
N PHE A 389 -9.13 -1.72 32.22
CA PHE A 389 -9.01 -3.16 32.05
C PHE A 389 -8.19 -3.79 33.17
N TYR A 390 -7.04 -3.22 33.53
CA TYR A 390 -6.24 -3.74 34.64
C TYR A 390 -6.95 -3.65 35.99
N ASP A 391 -7.61 -2.53 36.27
CA ASP A 391 -8.30 -2.36 37.54
C ASP A 391 -9.42 -3.42 37.68
N GLN A 392 -10.13 -3.74 36.58
CA GLN A 392 -11.13 -4.82 36.57
C GLN A 392 -10.50 -6.22 36.60
N LEU A 393 -9.38 -6.45 35.92
CA LEU A 393 -8.64 -7.72 35.95
C LEU A 393 -8.10 -8.00 37.36
N ALA A 394 -7.49 -7.02 38.01
CA ALA A 394 -7.01 -7.13 39.38
C ALA A 394 -8.18 -7.44 40.32
N ALA A 395 -9.29 -6.70 40.24
CA ALA A 395 -10.48 -6.97 41.03
C ALA A 395 -11.09 -8.36 40.77
N LEU A 396 -11.03 -8.87 39.54
CA LEU A 396 -11.47 -10.23 39.22
C LEU A 396 -10.56 -11.28 39.85
N VAL A 397 -9.24 -11.13 39.72
CA VAL A 397 -8.27 -12.07 40.29
C VAL A 397 -8.33 -12.05 41.82
N ASP A 398 -8.44 -10.88 42.44
CA ASP A 398 -8.51 -10.73 43.89
C ASP A 398 -9.80 -11.33 44.46
N ARG A 399 -10.95 -11.10 43.80
CA ARG A 399 -12.23 -11.71 44.21
C ARG A 399 -12.21 -13.24 44.14
N ARG A 400 -11.46 -13.82 43.20
CA ARG A 400 -11.37 -15.27 43.01
C ARG A 400 -10.26 -15.93 43.85
N GLY A 401 -9.21 -15.19 44.18
CA GLY A 401 -8.08 -15.71 44.97
C GLY A 401 -7.52 -17.00 44.35
N ALA A 402 -7.60 -18.11 45.09
CA ALA A 402 -7.09 -19.41 44.64
C ALA A 402 -7.87 -20.03 43.45
N THR A 403 -9.12 -19.61 43.20
CA THR A 403 -9.93 -20.13 42.10
C THR A 403 -9.71 -19.38 40.79
N ALA A 404 -8.87 -18.34 40.78
CA ALA A 404 -8.50 -17.62 39.57
C ALA A 404 -7.65 -18.50 38.64
N SER A 405 -7.97 -18.51 37.34
CA SER A 405 -7.20 -19.27 36.35
C SER A 405 -5.74 -18.82 36.33
N GLY A 406 -4.82 -19.76 36.08
CA GLY A 406 -3.38 -19.47 35.99
C GLY A 406 -3.08 -18.37 34.98
N ASN A 407 -3.74 -18.42 33.81
CA ASN A 407 -3.63 -17.39 32.77
C ASN A 407 -4.10 -16.02 33.26
N SER A 408 -5.20 -15.91 34.01
CA SER A 408 -5.67 -14.61 34.55
C SER A 408 -4.66 -14.00 35.53
N ARG A 409 -4.04 -14.84 36.39
CA ARG A 409 -2.97 -14.41 37.30
C ARG A 409 -1.74 -13.96 36.53
N ARG A 410 -1.34 -14.72 35.52
CA ARG A 410 -0.20 -14.39 34.66
C ARG A 410 -0.41 -13.11 33.86
N LEU A 411 -1.59 -12.91 33.27
CA LEU A 411 -1.95 -11.66 32.57
C LEU A 411 -1.88 -10.45 33.49
N ARG A 412 -2.29 -10.60 34.77
CA ARG A 412 -2.16 -9.53 35.77
C ARG A 412 -0.69 -9.21 36.07
N GLU A 413 0.17 -10.22 36.19
CA GLU A 413 1.61 -10.04 36.37
C GLU A 413 2.24 -9.32 35.16
N LEU A 414 2.00 -9.81 33.95
CA LEU A 414 2.51 -9.19 32.71
C LEU A 414 2.11 -7.72 32.60
N TYR A 415 0.84 -7.42 32.90
CA TYR A 415 0.37 -6.05 32.91
C TYR A 415 1.07 -5.24 34.02
N SER A 416 1.18 -5.78 35.23
CA SER A 416 1.83 -5.09 36.36
C SER A 416 3.28 -4.76 36.04
N ASP A 417 4.00 -5.68 35.40
CA ASP A 417 5.40 -5.50 34.98
C ASP A 417 5.52 -4.40 33.94
N LEU A 418 4.64 -4.40 32.93
CA LEU A 418 4.55 -3.30 31.96
C LEU A 418 4.24 -1.99 32.68
N LYS A 419 3.21 -1.94 33.54
CA LYS A 419 2.83 -0.74 34.28
C LYS A 419 3.99 -0.21 35.11
N ALA A 420 4.72 -1.07 35.81
CA ALA A 420 5.88 -0.68 36.61
C ALA A 420 6.99 -0.08 35.74
N ARG A 421 7.26 -0.69 34.59
CA ARG A 421 8.25 -0.24 33.63
C ARG A 421 7.93 1.14 33.04
N PHE A 422 6.66 1.42 32.77
CA PHE A 422 6.22 2.66 32.11
C PHE A 422 5.83 3.79 33.08
N ASN A 423 5.85 3.56 34.40
CA ASN A 423 5.51 4.57 35.40
C ASN A 423 6.73 5.46 35.72
N ARG A 424 7.12 6.35 34.80
CA ARG A 424 8.20 7.34 35.03
C ARG A 424 7.70 8.56 35.84
N PRO A 425 8.55 9.18 36.70
CA PRO A 425 8.19 10.38 37.46
C PRO A 425 7.80 11.56 36.55
N ALA A 426 6.90 12.42 37.03
CA ALA A 426 6.27 13.49 36.25
C ALA A 426 7.25 14.48 35.58
N SER A 427 8.46 14.63 36.12
CA SER A 427 9.53 15.49 35.59
C SER A 427 10.26 14.93 34.36
N GLN A 428 10.11 13.64 34.06
CA GLN A 428 10.63 12.95 32.87
C GLN A 428 9.50 12.48 31.93
N ARG A 429 8.27 12.92 32.19
CA ARG A 429 7.16 12.70 31.26
C ARG A 429 7.38 13.63 30.08
N ASP A 430 7.90 13.09 28.98
CA ASP A 430 7.59 13.69 27.69
C ASP A 430 6.07 13.75 27.59
N ASN A 431 5.50 14.94 27.35
CA ASN A 431 4.06 15.21 27.21
C ASN A 431 3.36 14.42 26.06
N ILE A 432 4.09 13.47 25.48
CA ILE A 432 3.87 12.73 24.26
C ILE A 432 3.50 11.27 24.56
N PHE A 433 4.08 10.61 25.59
CA PHE A 433 3.77 9.22 25.97
C PHE A 433 3.20 9.13 27.38
N SER A 434 1.87 9.06 27.49
CA SER A 434 1.20 8.74 28.75
C SER A 434 0.71 7.30 28.73
N TRP A 435 1.14 6.49 29.69
CA TRP A 435 0.59 5.16 29.95
C TRP A 435 -0.94 5.18 30.12
N GLU A 436 -1.46 6.32 30.60
CA GLU A 436 -2.85 6.54 30.99
C GLU A 436 -3.74 7.04 29.84
N THR A 437 -3.17 7.55 28.75
CA THR A 437 -3.95 8.07 27.62
C THR A 437 -3.14 7.93 26.34
N PRO A 438 -3.47 6.97 25.46
CA PRO A 438 -2.97 7.03 24.10
C PRO A 438 -3.65 8.21 23.44
N LYS A 439 -2.95 9.34 23.37
CA LYS A 439 -3.23 10.29 22.29
C LYS A 439 -3.05 9.48 21.01
N LEU A 440 -4.03 9.53 20.12
CA LEU A 440 -3.79 9.17 18.73
C LEU A 440 -2.54 9.93 18.30
N THR A 441 -1.39 9.26 18.25
CA THR A 441 -0.12 9.95 18.04
C THR A 441 0.05 10.16 16.55
N PHE A 442 -0.65 11.18 16.09
CA PHE A 442 -0.70 11.64 14.72
C PHE A 442 0.57 12.37 14.27
N LYS A 443 1.61 12.43 15.11
CA LYS A 443 2.88 13.09 14.79
C LYS A 443 4.08 12.36 15.40
N SER A 444 5.07 12.15 14.52
CA SER A 444 6.54 12.22 14.65
C SER A 444 7.25 12.28 16.02
N GLU A 445 6.67 12.89 17.05
CA GLU A 445 7.37 13.18 18.31
C GLU A 445 7.52 11.92 19.20
N MET A 446 6.91 10.79 18.81
CA MET A 446 6.84 9.56 19.62
C MET A 446 7.98 8.55 19.42
N LEU A 447 8.99 8.88 18.61
CA LEU A 447 10.16 8.02 18.38
C LEU A 447 11.06 7.85 19.62
N ALA A 448 10.70 8.49 20.74
CA ALA A 448 11.41 8.47 22.01
C ALA A 448 11.02 7.32 22.97
N THR A 449 10.33 6.26 22.52
CA THR A 449 10.33 5.02 23.34
C THR A 449 11.61 4.26 23.07
N GLU A 450 12.40 4.03 24.11
CA GLU A 450 13.59 3.18 24.06
C GLU A 450 13.25 1.84 23.39
N PRO A 451 14.10 1.28 22.51
CA PRO A 451 13.88 -0.02 21.86
C PRO A 451 13.45 -1.13 22.83
N ASP A 452 13.95 -1.08 24.06
CA ASP A 452 13.62 -2.04 25.10
C ASP A 452 12.15 -1.98 25.54
N ASP A 453 11.50 -0.82 25.46
CA ASP A 453 10.10 -0.63 25.83
C ASP A 453 9.15 -1.22 24.78
N ALA A 454 9.45 -1.03 23.49
CA ALA A 454 8.72 -1.68 22.41
C ALA A 454 8.86 -3.22 22.51
N LYS A 455 10.07 -3.69 22.81
CA LYS A 455 10.33 -5.12 23.08
C LYS A 455 9.51 -5.66 24.25
N ALA A 456 9.37 -4.91 25.34
CA ALA A 456 8.54 -5.33 26.48
C ALA A 456 7.08 -5.58 26.09
N ILE A 457 6.49 -4.63 25.34
CA ILE A 457 5.11 -4.71 24.89
C ILE A 457 4.96 -5.89 23.90
N TRP A 458 5.96 -6.09 23.04
CA TRP A 458 6.05 -7.21 22.12
C TRP A 458 6.10 -8.58 22.83
N ASP A 459 6.88 -8.69 23.91
CA ASP A 459 6.98 -9.93 24.68
C ASP A 459 5.64 -10.29 25.33
N VAL A 460 4.94 -9.30 25.92
CA VAL A 460 3.59 -9.50 26.47
C VAL A 460 2.58 -9.85 25.38
N PHE A 461 2.66 -9.20 24.22
CA PHE A 461 1.83 -9.52 23.06
C PHE A 461 2.00 -11.00 22.65
N ASN A 462 3.24 -11.46 22.49
CA ASN A 462 3.54 -12.86 22.14
C ASN A 462 3.06 -13.85 23.20
N GLU A 463 3.19 -13.50 24.48
CA GLU A 463 2.70 -14.36 25.55
C GLU A 463 1.17 -14.48 25.51
N CYS A 464 0.45 -13.38 25.25
CA CYS A 464 -0.99 -13.41 25.04
C CYS A 464 -1.36 -14.27 23.82
N GLU A 465 -0.61 -14.20 22.73
CA GLU A 465 -0.83 -15.06 21.56
C GLU A 465 -0.60 -16.54 21.90
N SER A 466 0.45 -16.88 22.63
CA SER A 466 0.70 -18.26 23.09
C SER A 466 -0.44 -18.79 23.97
N MET A 467 -0.98 -17.96 24.87
CA MET A 467 -2.17 -18.29 25.67
C MET A 467 -3.41 -18.50 24.79
N LEU A 468 -3.55 -17.71 23.73
CA LEU A 468 -4.63 -17.83 22.76
C LEU A 468 -4.49 -19.14 21.96
N TYR A 469 -3.32 -19.47 21.41
CA TYR A 469 -3.08 -20.74 20.69
C TYR A 469 -3.32 -21.99 21.53
N SER A 470 -3.02 -21.92 22.82
CA SER A 470 -3.25 -23.02 23.75
C SER A 470 -4.70 -23.10 24.26
N SER A 471 -5.55 -22.13 23.91
CA SER A 471 -6.96 -22.13 24.29
C SER A 471 -7.76 -23.13 23.42
N PRO A 472 -8.62 -23.96 24.03
CA PRO A 472 -9.53 -24.82 23.27
C PRO A 472 -10.44 -24.04 22.32
N VAL A 473 -10.71 -22.76 22.61
CA VAL A 473 -11.51 -21.88 21.75
C VAL A 473 -10.85 -21.66 20.39
N ILE A 474 -9.52 -21.48 20.36
CA ILE A 474 -8.77 -21.23 19.13
C ILE A 474 -8.37 -22.54 18.47
N GLN A 475 -8.01 -23.56 19.25
CA GLN A 475 -7.73 -24.90 18.70
C GLN A 475 -8.95 -25.44 17.95
N ALA A 476 -10.15 -25.28 18.51
CA ALA A 476 -11.39 -25.59 17.82
C ALA A 476 -11.73 -24.59 16.70
N GLY A 477 -10.94 -23.53 16.47
CA GLY A 477 -11.12 -22.56 15.41
C GLY A 477 -12.26 -21.55 15.61
N ARG A 478 -12.75 -21.39 16.84
CA ARG A 478 -13.91 -20.56 17.19
C ARG A 478 -13.53 -19.18 17.71
N PHE A 479 -12.37 -18.68 17.29
CA PHE A 479 -11.91 -17.34 17.66
C PHE A 479 -12.90 -16.25 17.23
N HIS A 480 -13.50 -16.40 16.05
CA HIS A 480 -14.50 -15.47 15.55
C HIS A 480 -15.74 -15.38 16.47
N VAL A 481 -16.15 -16.48 17.11
CA VAL A 481 -17.25 -16.50 18.09
C VAL A 481 -16.88 -15.65 19.31
N LEU A 482 -15.65 -15.79 19.81
CA LEU A 482 -15.17 -14.98 20.94
C LEU A 482 -15.20 -13.48 20.60
N VAL A 483 -14.78 -13.12 19.39
CA VAL A 483 -14.80 -11.73 18.92
C VAL A 483 -16.23 -11.24 18.74
N THR A 484 -17.13 -12.00 18.12
CA THR A 484 -18.53 -11.55 17.92
C THR A 484 -19.29 -11.39 19.22
N GLN A 485 -19.01 -12.20 20.25
CA GLN A 485 -19.54 -11.95 21.60
C GLN A 485 -19.03 -10.62 22.15
N HIS A 486 -17.72 -10.33 22.04
CA HIS A 486 -17.19 -9.02 22.43
C HIS A 486 -17.92 -7.88 21.68
N LEU A 487 -18.06 -7.97 20.36
CA LEU A 487 -18.71 -6.94 19.52
C LEU A 487 -20.19 -6.74 19.90
N THR A 488 -20.90 -7.83 20.20
CA THR A 488 -22.31 -7.80 20.59
C THR A 488 -22.50 -7.03 21.89
N PHE A 489 -21.70 -7.32 22.91
CA PHE A 489 -21.80 -6.65 24.20
C PHE A 489 -21.27 -5.22 24.15
N SER A 490 -20.19 -4.95 23.42
CA SER A 490 -19.64 -3.60 23.29
C SER A 490 -20.60 -2.66 22.55
N THR A 491 -21.32 -3.14 21.53
CA THR A 491 -22.31 -2.33 20.79
C THR A 491 -23.55 -2.00 21.62
N ARG A 492 -23.84 -2.76 22.69
CA ARG A 492 -24.93 -2.45 23.64
C ARG A 492 -24.58 -1.33 24.62
N ILE A 493 -23.30 -0.99 24.77
CA ILE A 493 -22.86 0.07 25.69
C ILE A 493 -22.98 1.42 24.98
N GLU A 494 -23.53 2.41 25.68
CA GLU A 494 -23.67 3.77 25.14
C GLU A 494 -22.29 4.36 24.79
N ALA A 495 -22.18 5.02 23.63
CA ALA A 495 -20.93 5.66 23.20
C ALA A 495 -20.42 6.69 24.24
N SER A 496 -21.36 7.38 24.90
CA SER A 496 -21.09 8.38 25.95
C SER A 496 -20.57 7.80 27.28
N ALA A 497 -20.58 6.48 27.47
CA ALA A 497 -20.09 5.88 28.70
C ALA A 497 -18.58 6.12 28.86
N THR A 498 -18.12 6.30 30.11
CA THR A 498 -16.69 6.43 30.38
C THR A 498 -15.95 5.12 30.09
N ASP A 499 -14.66 5.17 29.75
CA ASP A 499 -13.84 3.97 29.54
C ASP A 499 -13.90 2.99 30.73
N THR A 500 -13.94 3.54 31.95
CA THR A 500 -14.11 2.78 33.20
C THR A 500 -15.45 2.06 33.25
N ASP A 501 -16.54 2.73 32.89
CA ASP A 501 -17.88 2.12 32.92
C ASP A 501 -18.06 1.11 31.80
N LYS A 502 -17.51 1.39 30.60
CA LYS A 502 -17.42 0.44 29.49
C LYS A 502 -16.77 -0.87 29.96
N MET A 503 -15.60 -0.79 30.57
CA MET A 503 -14.91 -2.00 31.06
C MET A 503 -15.64 -2.71 32.19
N LYS A 504 -16.22 -1.98 33.16
CA LYS A 504 -17.04 -2.60 34.21
C LYS A 504 -18.19 -3.42 33.61
N ARG A 505 -18.89 -2.88 32.62
CA ARG A 505 -20.00 -3.57 31.94
C ARG A 505 -19.50 -4.79 31.14
N MET A 506 -18.37 -4.67 30.44
CA MET A 506 -17.76 -5.81 29.73
C MET A 506 -17.35 -6.94 30.69
N PHE A 507 -16.72 -6.63 31.82
CA PHE A 507 -16.37 -7.63 32.84
C PHE A 507 -17.61 -8.22 33.53
N ALA A 508 -18.68 -7.45 33.70
CA ALA A 508 -19.95 -7.97 34.22
C ALA A 508 -20.65 -8.92 33.24
N ALA A 509 -20.49 -8.69 31.93
CA ALA A 509 -21.01 -9.56 30.87
C ALA A 509 -20.17 -10.83 30.64
N LEU A 510 -18.96 -10.89 31.19
CA LEU A 510 -17.97 -11.94 30.93
C LEU A 510 -18.48 -13.37 31.20
N PRO A 511 -19.20 -13.65 32.31
CA PRO A 511 -19.76 -14.99 32.55
C PRO A 511 -20.78 -15.40 31.47
N GLU A 512 -21.61 -14.46 31.01
CA GLU A 512 -22.60 -14.74 29.97
C GLU A 512 -21.94 -14.95 28.61
N MET A 513 -20.94 -14.12 28.25
CA MET A 513 -20.12 -14.35 27.05
C MET A 513 -19.47 -15.74 27.09
N ALA A 514 -18.90 -16.13 28.23
CA ALA A 514 -18.28 -17.43 28.41
C ALA A 514 -19.29 -18.58 28.22
N ARG A 515 -20.50 -18.44 28.77
CA ARG A 515 -21.59 -19.41 28.64
C ARG A 515 -22.04 -19.56 27.19
N VAL A 516 -22.21 -18.45 26.46
CA VAL A 516 -22.63 -18.45 25.05
C VAL A 516 -21.57 -19.10 24.17
N VAL A 517 -20.30 -18.68 24.27
CA VAL A 517 -19.20 -19.31 23.52
C VAL A 517 -19.15 -20.81 23.81
N ARG A 518 -19.25 -21.20 25.09
CA ARG A 518 -19.23 -22.60 25.50
C ARG A 518 -20.45 -23.40 25.01
N ALA A 519 -21.59 -22.75 24.75
CA ALA A 519 -22.81 -23.39 24.27
C ALA A 519 -22.72 -23.81 22.80
N GLU A 520 -21.78 -23.25 22.03
CA GLU A 520 -21.54 -23.67 20.64
C GLU A 520 -21.06 -25.13 20.54
N TRP A 521 -20.54 -25.73 21.62
CA TRP A 521 -20.10 -27.13 21.63
C TRP A 521 -21.27 -28.07 21.93
N ASP A 522 -21.54 -29.00 21.02
CA ASP A 522 -22.63 -29.98 21.11
C ASP A 522 -22.38 -31.08 22.17
N GLY A 523 -21.14 -31.23 22.68
CA GLY A 523 -20.74 -32.29 23.63
C GLY A 523 -19.49 -31.93 24.46
N GLU A 524 -18.79 -32.94 25.01
CA GLU A 524 -17.57 -32.73 25.85
C GLU A 524 -16.32 -32.29 25.06
N GLY A 525 -16.40 -32.24 23.73
CA GLY A 525 -15.29 -31.87 22.85
C GLY A 525 -15.59 -32.25 21.40
N GLU A 526 -14.66 -31.94 20.51
CA GLU A 526 -14.75 -32.18 19.06
C GLU A 526 -13.47 -32.83 18.53
N ILE A 527 -13.63 -33.70 17.52
CA ILE A 527 -12.51 -34.29 16.78
C ILE A 527 -12.08 -33.32 15.69
N LEU A 528 -10.81 -32.93 15.71
CA LEU A 528 -10.16 -32.26 14.60
C LEU A 528 -9.36 -33.29 13.80
N GLU A 529 -9.71 -33.45 12.51
CA GLU A 529 -8.76 -34.02 11.55
C GLU A 529 -7.60 -33.04 11.44
N ALA A 530 -6.38 -33.45 11.82
CA ALA A 530 -5.21 -32.60 11.71
C ALA A 530 -5.08 -32.06 10.28
N LEU A 531 -5.19 -30.73 10.17
CA LEU A 531 -4.93 -30.05 8.92
C LEU A 531 -3.42 -30.07 8.70
N SER A 532 -3.03 -30.64 7.56
CA SER A 532 -1.69 -30.59 6.96
C SER A 532 -0.99 -29.28 7.29
N THR A 533 -0.03 -29.34 8.22
CA THR A 533 0.97 -28.31 8.32
C THR A 533 2.00 -28.62 7.25
N THR A 534 2.19 -27.68 6.32
CA THR A 534 3.25 -27.66 5.32
C THR A 534 3.07 -28.56 4.09
N SER A 535 3.22 -27.90 2.93
CA SER A 535 3.55 -28.42 1.61
C SER A 535 4.10 -29.87 1.57
N GLY A 536 3.31 -30.78 1.00
CA GLY A 536 3.83 -31.89 0.19
C GLY A 536 4.50 -33.09 0.88
N SER A 537 4.51 -33.22 2.21
CA SER A 537 4.94 -34.46 2.86
C SER A 537 3.76 -35.33 3.27
N GLU A 538 3.85 -36.62 2.96
CA GLU A 538 2.84 -37.67 3.18
C GLU A 538 2.29 -37.72 4.62
N MET A 539 1.02 -38.11 4.69
CA MET A 539 0.16 -38.19 5.86
C MET A 539 0.72 -39.11 6.96
N ASP A 540 0.94 -38.54 8.16
CA ASP A 540 0.77 -39.27 9.42
C ASP A 540 -0.40 -38.62 10.16
N GLY A 541 -1.59 -39.19 9.98
CA GLY A 541 -2.86 -38.65 10.45
C GLY A 541 -3.03 -38.75 11.96
N LYS A 542 -2.50 -37.79 12.72
CA LYS A 542 -2.85 -37.61 14.14
C LYS A 542 -4.12 -36.79 14.26
N THR A 543 -5.23 -37.46 14.46
CA THR A 543 -6.50 -36.84 14.87
C THR A 543 -6.31 -36.14 16.23
N GLU A 544 -6.47 -34.82 16.29
CA GLU A 544 -6.39 -34.05 17.54
C GLU A 544 -7.79 -33.90 18.16
N TRP A 545 -7.94 -34.25 19.43
CA TRP A 545 -9.21 -34.07 20.17
C TRP A 545 -9.16 -32.77 20.96
N VAL A 546 -10.10 -31.86 20.71
CA VAL A 546 -10.22 -30.60 21.47
C VAL A 546 -11.38 -30.71 22.46
N THR A 547 -11.06 -30.60 23.75
CA THR A 547 -12.07 -30.64 24.81
C THR A 547 -12.88 -29.34 24.86
N ARG A 548 -14.15 -29.46 25.27
CA ARG A 548 -15.01 -28.30 25.49
C ARG A 548 -14.38 -27.40 26.56
N PRO A 549 -14.19 -26.09 26.29
CA PRO A 549 -13.59 -25.21 27.27
C PRO A 549 -14.50 -25.04 28.49
N THR A 550 -13.88 -24.97 29.66
CA THR A 550 -14.51 -24.44 30.87
C THR A 550 -14.78 -22.94 30.70
N GLU A 551 -15.73 -22.40 31.47
CA GLU A 551 -15.99 -20.95 31.46
C GLU A 551 -14.72 -20.16 31.79
N LEU A 552 -13.94 -20.60 32.78
CA LEU A 552 -12.65 -20.00 33.15
C LEU A 552 -11.63 -19.97 32.00
N GLN A 553 -11.64 -20.95 31.10
CA GLN A 553 -10.77 -20.97 29.92
C GLN A 553 -11.25 -19.98 28.85
N VAL A 554 -12.56 -19.87 28.64
CA VAL A 554 -13.12 -18.86 27.71
C VAL A 554 -12.84 -17.45 28.22
N GLU A 555 -13.03 -17.21 29.51
CA GLU A 555 -12.73 -15.92 30.14
C GLU A 555 -11.24 -15.57 30.01
N ALA A 556 -10.36 -16.53 30.27
CA ALA A 556 -8.92 -16.32 30.09
C ALA A 556 -8.55 -16.01 28.64
N ALA A 557 -9.21 -16.66 27.68
CA ALA A 557 -9.03 -16.37 26.25
C ALA A 557 -9.50 -14.96 25.90
N TRP A 558 -10.64 -14.51 26.43
CA TRP A 558 -11.12 -13.14 26.25
C TRP A 558 -10.13 -12.11 26.84
N LEU A 559 -9.62 -12.35 28.05
CA LEU A 559 -8.65 -11.47 28.70
C LEU A 559 -7.34 -11.39 27.90
N ALA A 560 -6.84 -12.52 27.40
CA ALA A 560 -5.66 -12.55 26.55
C ALA A 560 -5.90 -11.83 25.21
N MET A 561 -7.07 -12.03 24.59
CA MET A 561 -7.47 -11.32 23.36
C MET A 561 -7.49 -9.80 23.56
N MET A 562 -8.06 -9.32 24.68
CA MET A 562 -8.11 -7.90 25.01
C MET A 562 -6.71 -7.31 25.23
N LEU A 563 -5.88 -7.96 26.04
CA LEU A 563 -4.51 -7.47 26.30
C LEU A 563 -3.65 -7.51 25.04
N ARG A 564 -3.80 -8.57 24.21
CA ARG A 564 -3.15 -8.70 22.89
C ARG A 564 -3.53 -7.54 21.98
N ALA A 565 -4.82 -7.24 21.84
CA ALA A 565 -5.30 -6.13 21.02
C ALA A 565 -4.78 -4.77 21.52
N MET A 566 -4.75 -4.56 22.84
CA MET A 566 -4.17 -3.36 23.43
C MET A 566 -2.67 -3.22 23.14
N CYS A 567 -1.90 -4.30 23.28
CA CYS A 567 -0.48 -4.30 22.93
C CYS A 567 -0.30 -4.02 21.43
N TRP A 568 -1.12 -4.61 20.55
CA TRP A 568 -1.11 -4.31 19.11
C TRP A 568 -1.28 -2.82 18.84
N GLN A 569 -2.29 -2.19 19.44
CA GLN A 569 -2.55 -0.75 19.31
C GLN A 569 -1.39 0.12 19.82
N ARG A 570 -0.56 -0.40 20.74
CA ARG A 570 0.62 0.31 21.28
C ARG A 570 1.89 0.06 20.47
N LEU A 571 1.95 -1.02 19.71
CA LEU A 571 3.10 -1.35 18.89
C LEU A 571 3.03 -0.70 17.51
N HIS A 572 1.83 -0.39 17.03
CA HIS A 572 1.59 0.21 15.73
C HIS A 572 1.13 1.67 15.90
N VAL A 573 1.64 2.55 15.06
CA VAL A 573 1.14 3.92 14.95
C VAL A 573 0.25 3.98 13.73
N VAL A 574 -0.93 4.57 13.86
CA VAL A 574 -1.79 4.71 12.69
C VAL A 574 -1.70 6.10 12.09
N GLN A 575 -1.33 6.15 10.82
CA GLN A 575 -1.35 7.36 10.02
C GLN A 575 -2.77 7.74 9.58
N PRO A 576 -3.27 8.91 10.01
CA PRO A 576 -4.57 9.40 9.58
C PRO A 576 -4.52 9.74 8.09
N GLY A 577 -5.62 9.48 7.40
CA GLY A 577 -5.77 9.80 6.00
C GLY A 577 -7.09 9.25 5.48
N MET A 578 -7.40 9.59 4.23
CA MET A 578 -8.58 9.03 3.57
C MET A 578 -8.42 7.50 3.46
N PRO A 579 -9.41 6.71 3.91
CA PRO A 579 -9.46 5.28 3.58
C PRO A 579 -9.63 5.15 2.07
N LEU A 580 -8.94 4.19 1.46
CA LEU A 580 -9.02 4.00 0.01
C LEU A 580 -10.20 3.10 -0.36
N PRO A 581 -10.87 3.35 -1.51
CA PRO A 581 -11.98 2.52 -1.94
C PRO A 581 -11.52 1.09 -2.22
N ILE A 582 -12.26 0.14 -1.67
CA ILE A 582 -11.87 -1.26 -1.59
C ILE A 582 -11.74 -1.93 -2.96
N GLU A 583 -12.51 -1.48 -3.95
CA GLU A 583 -12.48 -1.98 -5.32
C GLU A 583 -11.11 -1.80 -6.01
N TYR A 584 -10.26 -0.91 -5.49
CA TYR A 584 -8.93 -0.65 -6.07
C TYR A 584 -7.79 -1.42 -5.40
N SER A 585 -8.05 -2.23 -4.37
CA SER A 585 -6.99 -2.87 -3.57
C SER A 585 -6.03 -3.75 -4.37
N ARG A 586 -6.53 -4.36 -5.44
CA ARG A 586 -5.77 -5.20 -6.38
C ARG A 586 -5.90 -4.71 -7.81
N SER A 587 -6.15 -3.40 -7.98
CA SER A 587 -6.27 -2.82 -9.31
C SER A 587 -4.95 -2.91 -10.07
N MET A 588 -5.02 -3.52 -11.26
CA MET A 588 -3.95 -3.57 -12.25
C MET A 588 -4.08 -2.43 -13.28
N LEU A 589 -4.94 -1.43 -13.02
CA LEU A 589 -5.08 -0.26 -13.87
C LEU A 589 -3.70 0.42 -13.99
N PRO A 590 -3.16 0.58 -15.21
CA PRO A 590 -1.87 1.21 -15.39
C PRO A 590 -1.96 2.70 -15.06
N VAL A 591 -1.00 3.19 -14.29
CA VAL A 591 -0.80 4.61 -14.00
C VAL A 591 0.59 4.99 -14.43
N PHE A 592 0.71 6.14 -15.07
CA PHE A 592 1.97 6.65 -15.56
C PHE A 592 2.52 7.70 -14.60
N ILE A 593 3.84 7.71 -14.39
CA ILE A 593 4.49 8.70 -13.52
C ILE A 593 5.46 9.50 -14.37
N THR A 594 5.32 10.83 -14.38
CA THR A 594 6.22 11.72 -15.09
C THR A 594 7.35 12.23 -14.23
#